data_AF-A0A1J5DIU7-F1
#
_entry.id   AF-A0A1J5DIU7-F1
#
_cell.length_a   1.000
_cell.length_b   1.000
_cell.length_c   1.000
_cell.angle_alpha   90.00
_cell.angle_beta   90.00
_cell.angle_gamma   90.00
#
_symmetry.space_group_name_H-M   'P 1'
#
loop_
_entity.id
_entity.type
_entity.pdbx_description
1 polymer ?
#
loop_
_entity_poly.entity_id
_entity_poly.type
_entity_poly.pdbx_seq_one_letter_code
_entity_poly.pdbx_strand_id
1 'polypeptide(L)' 'MPVNPMDVIRMALDREKIAYRNYTEYARIATQPEIRELFQYLAGEEKKHVKLLSEEIEKETHQEM' A
#
# COMPACT_ATOMS: atom_id res chain seq x y z
N MET A 1 -6.50 2.42 -20.77
CA MET A 1 -5.23 1.96 -20.16
C MET A 1 -4.48 3.23 -19.76
N PRO A 2 -3.94 3.35 -18.53
CA PRO A 2 -3.20 4.55 -18.14
C PRO A 2 -2.01 4.75 -19.07
N VAL A 3 -1.87 5.96 -19.62
CA VAL A 3 -0.85 6.34 -20.60
C VAL A 3 0.32 7.11 -19.96
N ASN A 4 0.20 7.51 -18.69
CA ASN A 4 1.22 8.24 -17.94
C ASN A 4 1.77 7.38 -16.78
N PRO A 5 3.10 7.27 -16.61
CA PRO A 5 3.74 6.60 -15.47
C PRO A 5 3.20 7.06 -14.10
N MET A 6 2.89 8.35 -13.92
CA MET A 6 2.37 8.89 -12.67
C MET A 6 0.95 8.39 -12.34
N ASP A 7 0.13 8.13 -13.35
CA ASP A 7 -1.19 7.54 -13.14
C ASP A 7 -1.07 6.07 -12.68
N VAL A 8 -0.04 5.36 -13.16
CA VAL A 8 0.26 3.99 -12.71
C VAL A 8 0.71 4.00 -11.25
N ILE A 9 1.57 4.94 -10.86
CA ILE A 9 2.06 5.08 -9.47
C ILE A 9 0.91 5.45 -8.52
N ARG A 10 0.02 6.37 -8.91
CA ARG A 10 -1.18 6.71 -8.12
C ARG A 10 -2.12 5.52 -7.98
N MET A 11 -2.36 4.78 -9.07
CA MET A 11 -3.17 3.56 -9.03
C MET A 11 -2.54 2.48 -8.13
N ALA A 12 -1.22 2.33 -8.16
CA ALA A 12 -0.50 1.43 -7.27
C ALA A 12 -0.68 1.85 -5.80
N LEU A 13 -0.48 3.13 -5.48
CA LEU A 13 -0.68 3.66 -4.13
C LEU A 13 -2.08 3.37 -3.58
N ASP A 14 -3.12 3.55 -4.39
CA ASP A 14 -4.49 3.25 -3.98
C ASP A 14 -4.71 1.76 -3.73
N ARG A 15 -4.11 0.89 -4.55
CA ARG A 15 -4.13 -0.56 -4.34
C ARG A 15 -3.43 -0.95 -3.04
N GLU A 16 -2.26 -0.39 -2.76
CA GLU A 16 -1.53 -0.68 -1.51
C GLU A 16 -2.33 -0.23 -0.28
N LYS A 17 -2.99 0.93 -0.35
CA LYS A 17 -3.89 1.37 0.74
C LYS A 17 -5.07 0.41 0.95
N ILE A 18 -5.63 -0.15 -0.12
CA ILE A 18 -6.70 -1.15 -0.03
C ILE A 18 -6.17 -2.45 0.56
N ALA A 19 -5.02 -2.94 0.09
CA ALA A 19 -4.37 -4.16 0.57
C ALA A 19 -4.05 -4.06 2.07
N TYR A 20 -3.47 -2.94 2.51
CA TYR A 20 -3.22 -2.65 3.92
C TYR A 20 -4.49 -2.77 4.77
N ARG A 21 -5.60 -2.16 4.35
CA ARG A 21 -6.88 -2.23 5.08
C ARG A 21 -7.41 -3.66 5.12
N ASN A 22 -7.36 -4.38 4.00
CA ASN A 22 -7.83 -5.75 3.91
C ASN A 22 -7.02 -6.67 4.82
N TYR A 23 -5.68 -6.64 4.77
CA TYR A 23 -4.85 -7.46 5.64
C TYR A 23 -4.99 -7.11 7.11
N THR A 24 -5.16 -5.83 7.44
CA THR A 24 -5.46 -5.42 8.82
C THR A 24 -6.78 -6.02 9.31
N GLU A 25 -7.82 -6.00 8.47
CA GLU A 25 -9.11 -6.59 8.80
C GLU A 25 -9.05 -8.13 8.86
N TYR A 26 -8.31 -8.77 7.96
CA TYR A 26 -8.11 -10.22 7.97
C TYR A 26 -7.35 -10.68 9.21
N ALA A 27 -6.32 -9.94 9.64
CA ALA A 27 -5.65 -10.19 10.91
C ALA A 27 -6.63 -10.09 12.10
N ARG A 28 -7.56 -9.13 12.07
CA ARG A 28 -8.55 -8.91 13.12
C ARG A 28 -9.53 -10.08 13.26
N ILE A 29 -9.98 -10.65 12.14
CA ILE A 29 -10.95 -11.76 12.12
C ILE A 29 -10.30 -13.16 12.13
N ALA A 30 -8.98 -13.26 11.93
CA ALA A 30 -8.26 -14.51 11.96
C ALA A 30 -8.33 -15.18 13.35
N THR A 31 -8.78 -16.44 13.37
CA THR A 31 -8.91 -17.26 14.57
C THR A 31 -7.62 -17.99 14.94
N GLN A 32 -6.82 -18.35 13.94
CA GLN A 32 -5.52 -19.01 14.13
C GLN A 32 -4.41 -17.96 14.35
N PRO A 33 -3.60 -18.06 15.43
CA PRO A 33 -2.53 -17.10 15.71
C PRO A 33 -1.54 -16.92 14.56
N GLU A 34 -1.15 -18.01 13.90
CA GLU A 34 -0.16 -18.02 12.81
C GLU A 34 -0.67 -17.25 11.59
N ILE A 35 -1.97 -17.39 11.29
CA ILE A 35 -2.63 -16.68 10.19
C ILE A 35 -2.77 -15.18 10.53
N ARG A 36 -3.05 -14.85 11.79
CA ARG A 36 -3.08 -13.46 12.26
C ARG A 36 -1.73 -12.80 12.11
N GLU A 37 -0.65 -13.47 12.54
CA GLU A 37 0.71 -12.96 12.42
C GLU A 37 1.10 -12.76 10.95
N LEU A 38 0.74 -13.69 10.06
CA LEU A 38 0.96 -13.55 8.62
C LEU A 38 0.27 -12.30 8.07
N PHE A 39 -1.01 -12.09 8.38
CA PHE A 39 -1.73 -10.91 7.90
C PHE A 39 -1.21 -9.60 8.50
N GLN A 40 -0.76 -9.61 9.75
CA GLN A 40 -0.09 -8.44 10.36
C GLN A 40 1.23 -8.12 9.66
N TYR A 41 2.02 -9.15 9.33
CA TYR A 41 3.25 -9.00 8.56
C TYR A 41 2.97 -8.39 7.18
N LEU A 42 2.01 -8.95 6.44
CA LEU A 42 1.61 -8.44 5.12
C LEU A 42 1.11 -6.99 5.20
N ALA A 43 0.26 -6.65 6.16
CA ALA A 43 -0.15 -5.26 6.40
C ALA A 43 1.06 -4.35 6.69
N GLY A 44 2.05 -4.84 7.42
CA GLY A 44 3.31 -4.13 7.67
C GLY A 44 4.07 -3.81 6.38
N GLU A 45 4.15 -4.75 5.45
CA GLU A 45 4.81 -4.56 4.15
C GLU A 45 4.05 -3.53 3.28
N GLU A 46 2.71 -3.64 3.17
CA GLU A 46 1.95 -2.68 2.36
C GLU A 46 2.03 -1.25 2.91
N LYS A 47 2.15 -1.10 4.24
CA LYS A 47 2.38 0.22 4.85
C LYS A 47 3.71 0.82 4.39
N LYS A 48 4.76 0.02 4.20
CA LYS A 48 6.05 0.48 3.65
C LYS A 48 5.90 0.87 2.19
N HIS A 49 5.18 0.08 1.40
CA HIS A 49 4.90 0.41 -0.01
C HIS A 49 4.13 1.72 -0.16
N VAL A 50 3.07 1.93 0.64
CA VAL A 50 2.31 3.19 0.68
C VAL A 50 3.22 4.38 0.96
N LYS A 51 4.13 4.26 1.93
CA LYS A 51 5.07 5.32 2.28
C LYS A 51 6.00 5.64 1.11
N LEU A 52 6.62 4.62 0.53
CA LEU A 52 7.55 4.77 -0.60
C LEU A 52 6.88 5.43 -1.81
N LEU A 53 5.70 4.95 -2.20
CA LEU A 53 4.96 5.49 -3.34
C LEU A 53 4.47 6.92 -3.09
N SER A 54 4.07 7.25 -1.86
CA SER A 54 3.68 8.62 -1.49
C SER A 54 4.87 9.58 -1.57
N GLU A 55 6.04 9.18 -1.06
CA GLU A 55 7.28 9.97 -1.15
C GLU A 55 7.70 10.20 -2.61
N GLU A 56 7.55 9.19 -3.47
CA GLU A 56 7.87 9.33 -4.90
C GLU A 56 6.93 10.33 -5.60
N ILE A 57 5.63 10.27 -5.29
CA ILE A 57 4.65 11.24 -5.82
C ILE A 57 4.97 12.66 -5.34
N GLU A 58 5.34 12.83 -4.07
CA GLU A 58 5.69 14.14 -3.51
C GLU A 58 6.95 14.73 -4.16
N LYS A 59 7.96 13.90 -4.43
CA LYS A 59 9.19 14.32 -5.10
C LYS A 59 8.92 14.79 -6.52
N GLU A 60 8.19 14.01 -7.32
CA GLU A 60 7.86 14.39 -8.70
C GLU A 60 7.06 15.70 -8.73
N THR A 61 6.09 15.84 -7.82
CA THR A 61 5.29 17.08 -7.70
C THR A 61 6.15 18.31 -7.34
N HIS A 62 7.26 18.12 -6.63
CA HIS A 62 8.22 19.19 -6.33
C HIS A 62 9.25 19.44 -7.45
N GLN A 63 9.49 18.48 -8.35
CA GLN A 63 10.38 18.68 -9.50
C GLN A 63 9.71 19.45 -10.65
N GLU A 64 8.37 19.44 -10.71
CA GLU A 64 7.59 20.18 -11.70
C GLU A 64 7.30 21.66 -11.31
N MET A 65 7.67 22.10 -10.10
CA MET A 65 7.60 23.51 -9.64
C MET A 65 8.92 24.24 -9.82
#